data_AF-A0A372GAR7-F1
#
_entry.id   AF-A0A372GAR7-F1
#
_cell.length_a   1.000
_cell.length_b   1.000
_cell.length_c   1.000
_cell.angle_alpha   90.00
_cell.angle_beta   90.00
_cell.angle_gamma   90.00
#
_symmetry.space_group_name_H-M   'P 1'
#
loop_
_entity.id
_entity.type
_entity.pdbx_description
1 polymer ?
#
loop_
_entity_poly.entity_id
_entity_poly.type
_entity_poly.pdbx_seq_one_letter_code
_entity_poly.pdbx_strand_id
1 'polypeptide(L)'
;MDWAAVKIDDDHAAALRAFLDGDVETWEDLYSRMTTDEAAAGYMSMIYAGFVVAVRRRFSPTYTTPEIVRWVADLRMTLGDDGEQLNPRVTENLMRDVLGDPDLRSDDGIDDPYAVIPAQCAVLSELAAEVVIDEATLEEFIKDSVDFAEQWVSARQGQTREAAAPESVRRNADA
;
A
#
# COMPACT_ATOMS: atom_id res chain seq x y z
N MET A 1 -0.78 17.20 6.75
CA MET A 1 -0.18 15.99 7.34
C MET A 1 1.28 16.27 7.67
N ASP A 2 1.63 16.23 8.95
CA ASP A 2 3.03 16.35 9.39
C ASP A 2 3.69 14.96 9.34
N TRP A 3 4.32 14.65 8.21
CA TRP A 3 5.00 13.36 8.03
C TRP A 3 6.11 13.13 9.06
N ALA A 4 6.68 14.18 9.68
CA ALA A 4 7.71 14.06 10.71
C ALA A 4 7.20 13.39 12.00
N ALA A 5 5.88 13.45 12.24
CA ALA A 5 5.24 12.86 13.41
C ALA A 5 4.63 11.48 13.14
N VAL A 6 4.51 11.07 11.86
CA VAL A 6 4.04 9.73 11.46
C VAL A 6 5.06 8.67 11.88
N LYS A 7 4.58 7.59 12.48
CA LYS A 7 5.37 6.42 12.88
C LYS A 7 4.60 5.15 12.56
N ILE A 8 5.34 4.06 12.37
CA ILE A 8 4.79 2.71 12.36
C ILE A 8 4.98 2.13 13.76
N ASP A 9 3.96 1.45 14.27
CA ASP A 9 3.95 0.84 15.59
C ASP A 9 3.21 -0.50 15.55
N ASP A 10 3.20 -1.20 16.69
CA ASP A 10 2.61 -2.53 16.82
C ASP A 10 1.09 -2.54 16.58
N ASP A 11 0.39 -1.46 16.90
CA ASP A 11 -1.06 -1.35 16.67
C ASP A 11 -1.36 -1.29 15.16
N HIS A 12 -0.54 -0.60 14.38
CA HIS A 12 -0.67 -0.60 12.91
C HIS A 12 -0.42 -1.99 12.30
N ALA A 13 0.58 -2.72 12.81
CA ALA A 13 0.87 -4.09 12.36
C ALA A 13 -0.25 -5.07 12.75
N ALA A 14 -0.77 -4.96 13.97
CA ALA A 14 -1.90 -5.73 14.44
C ALA A 14 -3.18 -5.44 13.61
N ALA A 15 -3.40 -4.18 13.23
CA ALA A 15 -4.54 -3.80 12.39
C ALA A 15 -4.42 -4.36 10.97
N LEU A 16 -3.22 -4.34 10.37
CA LEU A 16 -3.00 -5.01 9.08
C LEU A 16 -3.28 -6.51 9.21
N ARG A 17 -2.80 -7.16 10.27
CA ARG A 17 -3.06 -8.57 10.51
C ARG A 17 -4.56 -8.89 10.62
N ALA A 18 -5.29 -8.14 11.44
CA ALA A 18 -6.74 -8.31 11.59
C ALA A 18 -7.48 -8.12 10.25
N PHE A 19 -7.02 -7.15 9.43
CA PHE A 19 -7.56 -6.95 8.08
C PHE A 19 -7.34 -8.18 7.18
N LEU A 20 -6.16 -8.79 7.19
CA LEU A 20 -5.85 -9.97 6.36
C LEU A 20 -6.58 -11.23 6.83
N ASP A 21 -6.75 -11.39 8.15
CA ASP A 21 -7.51 -12.50 8.75
C ASP A 21 -9.03 -12.35 8.59
N GLY A 22 -9.50 -11.18 8.11
CA GLY A 22 -10.92 -10.85 8.03
C GLY A 22 -11.59 -10.66 9.41
N ASP A 23 -10.80 -10.44 10.46
CA ASP A 23 -11.27 -10.15 11.81
C ASP A 23 -11.69 -8.67 11.92
N VAL A 24 -12.90 -8.41 11.41
CA VAL A 24 -13.47 -7.05 11.35
C VAL A 24 -13.60 -6.41 12.73
N GLU A 25 -13.96 -7.17 13.76
CA GLU A 25 -14.16 -6.63 15.12
C GLU A 25 -12.82 -6.15 15.71
N THR A 26 -11.78 -6.98 15.63
CA THR A 26 -10.44 -6.58 16.08
C THR A 26 -9.89 -5.43 15.25
N TRP A 27 -10.11 -5.44 13.93
CA TRP A 27 -9.69 -4.37 13.05
C TRP A 27 -10.36 -3.03 13.40
N GLU A 28 -11.69 -3.02 13.59
CA GLU A 28 -12.45 -1.82 13.96
C GLU A 28 -12.00 -1.26 15.32
N ASP A 29 -11.79 -2.12 16.31
CA ASP A 29 -11.31 -1.71 17.63
C ASP A 29 -9.92 -1.08 17.55
N LEU A 30 -8.96 -1.70 16.85
CA LEU A 30 -7.63 -1.13 16.64
C LEU A 30 -7.67 0.19 15.87
N TYR A 31 -8.45 0.24 14.78
CA TYR A 31 -8.60 1.44 13.97
C TYR A 31 -9.22 2.59 14.78
N SER A 32 -10.19 2.30 15.66
CA SER A 32 -10.83 3.32 16.50
C SER A 32 -9.86 4.03 17.47
N ARG A 33 -8.75 3.37 17.83
CA ARG A 33 -7.71 3.95 18.71
C ARG A 33 -6.81 4.93 17.97
N MET A 34 -6.77 4.89 16.64
CA MET A 34 -5.96 5.76 15.77
C MET A 34 -6.61 7.13 15.59
N THR A 35 -6.69 7.89 16.69
CA THR A 35 -7.49 9.12 16.78
C THR A 35 -6.83 10.37 16.19
N THR A 36 -5.56 10.29 15.75
CA THR A 36 -4.84 11.41 15.13
C THR A 36 -4.61 11.17 13.64
N ASP A 37 -4.47 12.26 12.88
CA ASP A 37 -4.14 12.19 11.45
C ASP A 37 -2.83 11.41 11.21
N GLU A 38 -1.86 11.53 12.11
CA GLU A 38 -0.57 10.82 12.03
C GLU A 38 -0.70 9.32 12.24
N ALA A 39 -1.55 8.89 13.19
CA ALA A 39 -1.84 7.48 13.42
C ALA A 39 -2.61 6.89 12.23
N ALA A 40 -3.64 7.59 11.74
CA ALA A 40 -4.34 7.18 10.52
C ALA A 40 -3.39 7.08 9.31
N ALA A 41 -2.44 8.01 9.18
CA ALA A 41 -1.42 7.96 8.14
C ALA A 41 -0.45 6.78 8.30
N GLY A 42 -0.06 6.44 9.52
CA GLY A 42 0.72 5.25 9.85
C GLY A 42 0.01 3.98 9.39
N TYR A 43 -1.28 3.86 9.70
CA TYR A 43 -2.10 2.75 9.25
C TYR A 43 -2.25 2.66 7.73
N MET A 44 -2.55 3.78 7.07
CA MET A 44 -2.63 3.80 5.60
C MET A 44 -1.28 3.46 4.94
N SER A 45 -0.17 3.80 5.59
CA SER A 45 1.16 3.38 5.15
C SER A 45 1.36 1.87 5.31
N MET A 46 0.81 1.25 6.35
CA MET A 46 0.81 -0.22 6.51
C MET A 46 -0.03 -0.93 5.44
N ILE A 47 -1.23 -0.42 5.12
CA ILE A 47 -2.06 -0.99 4.04
C ILE A 47 -1.34 -0.86 2.70
N TYR A 48 -0.66 0.26 2.45
CA TYR A 48 0.14 0.44 1.23
C TYR A 48 1.35 -0.51 1.20
N ALA A 49 2.04 -0.68 2.32
CA ALA A 49 3.16 -1.59 2.41
C ALA A 49 2.76 -3.05 2.17
N GLY A 50 1.67 -3.51 2.80
CA GLY A 50 1.12 -4.84 2.55
C GLY A 50 0.80 -5.06 1.08
N PHE A 51 0.12 -4.09 0.45
CA PHE A 51 -0.15 -4.13 -0.98
C PHE A 51 1.14 -4.24 -1.82
N VAL A 52 2.14 -3.41 -1.53
CA VAL A 52 3.44 -3.45 -2.25
C VAL A 52 4.11 -4.81 -2.11
N VAL A 53 4.17 -5.35 -0.90
CA VAL A 53 4.78 -6.65 -0.61
C VAL A 53 4.03 -7.75 -1.36
N ALA A 54 2.70 -7.78 -1.30
CA ALA A 54 1.87 -8.77 -1.99
C ALA A 54 2.07 -8.74 -3.51
N VAL A 55 1.99 -7.56 -4.12
CA VAL A 55 2.18 -7.39 -5.57
C VAL A 55 3.59 -7.82 -5.99
N ARG A 56 4.63 -7.40 -5.25
CA ARG A 56 6.01 -7.75 -5.57
C ARG A 56 6.27 -9.25 -5.41
N ARG A 57 5.76 -9.89 -4.36
CA ARG A 57 5.90 -11.35 -4.18
C ARG A 57 5.28 -12.13 -5.34
N ARG A 58 4.16 -11.65 -5.89
CA ARG A 58 3.43 -12.35 -6.96
C ARG A 58 3.96 -12.08 -8.37
N PHE A 59 4.38 -10.85 -8.66
CA PHE A 59 4.67 -10.39 -10.03
C PHE A 59 6.13 -9.97 -10.28
N SER A 60 6.97 -9.91 -9.25
CA SER A 60 8.40 -9.60 -9.42
C SER A 60 9.24 -10.87 -9.61
N PRO A 61 10.38 -10.82 -10.33
CA PRO A 61 10.92 -9.69 -11.10
C PRO A 61 10.37 -9.60 -12.52
N THR A 62 9.53 -10.55 -12.94
CA THR A 62 9.02 -10.64 -14.30
C THR A 62 7.50 -10.61 -14.29
N TYR A 63 6.94 -9.57 -14.87
CA TYR A 63 5.51 -9.47 -15.19
C TYR A 63 5.35 -9.02 -16.63
N THR A 64 4.14 -9.16 -17.16
CA THR A 64 3.74 -8.48 -18.40
C THR A 64 2.46 -7.69 -18.15
N THR A 65 2.27 -6.56 -18.84
CA THR A 65 1.01 -5.80 -18.74
C THR A 65 -0.23 -6.67 -19.01
N PRO A 66 -0.24 -7.56 -20.03
CA PRO A 66 -1.37 -8.47 -20.23
C PRO A 66 -1.60 -9.46 -19.10
N GLU A 67 -0.59 -9.80 -18.29
CA GLU A 67 -0.76 -10.65 -17.10
C GLU A 67 -1.53 -9.89 -16.02
N ILE A 68 -1.15 -8.65 -15.72
CA ILE A 68 -1.83 -7.80 -14.75
C ILE A 68 -3.28 -7.55 -15.17
N VAL A 69 -3.52 -7.22 -16.45
CA VAL A 69 -4.88 -7.00 -16.98
C VAL A 69 -5.76 -8.24 -16.81
N ARG A 70 -5.23 -9.44 -17.07
CA ARG A 70 -5.99 -10.69 -16.87
C ARG A 70 -6.27 -10.93 -15.40
N TRP A 71 -5.26 -10.78 -14.54
CA TRP A 71 -5.42 -11.00 -13.11
C TRP A 71 -6.43 -10.02 -12.50
N VAL A 72 -6.41 -8.74 -12.88
CA VAL A 72 -7.41 -7.75 -12.42
C VAL A 72 -8.81 -8.09 -12.94
N ALA A 73 -8.93 -8.59 -14.18
CA ALA A 73 -10.21 -9.07 -14.68
C ALA A 73 -10.74 -10.27 -13.87
N ASP A 74 -9.87 -11.22 -13.54
CA ASP A 74 -10.20 -12.38 -12.71
C ASP A 74 -10.61 -11.97 -11.29
N LEU A 75 -9.85 -11.05 -10.65
CA LEU A 75 -10.20 -10.47 -9.35
C LEU A 75 -11.61 -9.89 -9.35
N ARG A 76 -11.95 -9.08 -10.37
CA ARG A 76 -13.28 -8.47 -10.48
C ARG A 76 -14.39 -9.50 -10.65
N MET A 77 -14.13 -10.62 -11.34
CA MET A 77 -15.09 -11.71 -11.43
C MET A 77 -15.26 -12.44 -10.10
N THR A 78 -14.17 -12.67 -9.36
CA THR A 78 -14.21 -13.28 -8.02
C THR A 78 -15.03 -12.45 -7.03
N LEU A 79 -14.91 -11.12 -7.08
CA LEU A 79 -15.61 -10.20 -6.19
C LEU A 79 -17.10 -9.98 -6.54
N GLY A 80 -17.58 -10.46 -7.70
CA GLY A 80 -18.98 -10.29 -8.10
C GLY A 80 -19.41 -8.82 -8.15
N ASP A 81 -20.51 -8.49 -7.46
CA ASP A 81 -21.09 -7.13 -7.42
C ASP A 81 -20.10 -6.09 -6.86
N ASP A 82 -19.23 -6.46 -5.93
CA ASP A 82 -18.18 -5.57 -5.41
C ASP A 82 -17.07 -5.33 -6.45
N GLY A 83 -16.82 -6.30 -7.32
CA GLY A 83 -15.89 -6.19 -8.43
C GLY A 83 -16.35 -5.24 -9.54
N GLU A 84 -17.65 -4.96 -9.65
CA GLU A 84 -18.19 -3.95 -10.58
C GLU A 84 -17.78 -2.53 -10.16
N GLN A 85 -17.63 -2.29 -8.86
CA GLN A 85 -17.23 -1.00 -8.29
C GLN A 85 -15.71 -0.77 -8.40
N LEU A 86 -14.93 -1.84 -8.56
CA LEU A 86 -13.49 -1.77 -8.73
C LEU A 86 -13.13 -1.24 -10.13
N ASN A 87 -12.49 -0.06 -10.18
CA ASN A 87 -12.03 0.53 -11.44
C ASN A 87 -10.79 -0.23 -11.96
N PRO A 88 -10.91 -1.02 -13.05
CA PRO A 88 -9.83 -1.88 -13.51
C PRO A 88 -8.57 -1.10 -13.89
N ARG A 89 -8.72 0.07 -14.53
CA ARG A 89 -7.57 0.87 -14.97
C ARG A 89 -6.78 1.41 -13.79
N VAL A 90 -7.48 1.87 -12.73
CA VAL A 90 -6.82 2.35 -11.51
C VAL A 90 -6.09 1.20 -10.83
N THR A 91 -6.73 0.03 -10.71
CA THR A 91 -6.11 -1.16 -10.12
C THR A 91 -4.87 -1.61 -10.88
N GLU A 92 -4.97 -1.76 -12.21
CA GLU A 92 -3.85 -2.16 -13.08
C GLU A 92 -2.68 -1.19 -12.96
N ASN A 93 -2.96 0.12 -13.01
CA ASN A 93 -1.92 1.15 -12.96
C ASN A 93 -1.27 1.24 -11.58
N LEU A 94 -2.03 1.04 -10.50
CA LEU A 94 -1.48 0.99 -9.14
C LEU A 94 -0.49 -0.19 -8.98
N MET A 95 -0.83 -1.36 -9.52
CA MET A 95 0.08 -2.52 -9.50
C MET A 95 1.33 -2.28 -10.35
N ARG A 96 1.17 -1.69 -11.54
CA ARG A 96 2.28 -1.35 -12.45
C ARG A 96 3.23 -0.31 -11.85
N ASP A 97 2.70 0.69 -11.14
CA ASP A 97 3.49 1.70 -10.45
C ASP A 97 4.44 1.06 -9.42
N VAL A 98 3.90 0.17 -8.59
CA VAL A 98 4.68 -0.58 -7.58
C VAL A 98 5.78 -1.46 -8.18
N LEU A 99 5.50 -2.02 -9.37
CA LEU A 99 6.43 -2.84 -10.13
C LEU A 99 7.42 -2.01 -10.98
N GLY A 100 7.32 -0.67 -10.93
CA GLY A 100 8.22 0.24 -11.61
C GLY A 100 8.09 0.22 -13.13
N ASP A 101 6.87 0.07 -13.65
CA ASP A 101 6.61 0.08 -15.10
C ASP A 101 7.08 1.41 -15.73
N PRO A 102 8.10 1.39 -16.62
CA PRO A 102 8.62 2.61 -17.23
C PRO A 102 7.65 3.26 -18.23
N ASP A 103 6.64 2.52 -18.70
CA ASP A 103 5.64 3.03 -19.64
C ASP A 103 4.44 3.67 -18.94
N LEU A 104 4.36 3.62 -17.61
CA LEU A 104 3.31 4.29 -16.83
C LEU A 104 3.54 5.81 -16.80
N ARG A 105 2.49 6.58 -17.07
CA ARG A 105 2.55 8.05 -17.10
C ARG A 105 1.94 8.66 -15.84
N SER A 106 2.36 9.88 -15.53
CA SER A 106 1.89 10.63 -14.36
C SER A 106 0.38 10.90 -14.35
N ASP A 107 -0.26 10.91 -15.52
CA ASP A 107 -1.69 11.17 -15.70
C ASP A 107 -2.54 9.90 -15.81
N ASP A 108 -1.97 8.73 -15.51
CA ASP A 108 -2.64 7.43 -15.64
C ASP A 108 -3.69 7.12 -14.55
N GLY A 109 -4.09 8.13 -13.76
CA GLY A 109 -5.32 8.11 -12.98
C GLY A 109 -5.21 7.48 -11.59
N ILE A 110 -4.03 7.48 -10.98
CA ILE A 110 -3.80 7.00 -9.60
C ILE A 110 -3.95 8.10 -8.54
N ASP A 111 -4.58 9.22 -8.88
CA ASP A 111 -4.74 10.39 -7.99
C ASP A 111 -6.07 10.44 -7.24
N ASP A 112 -7.05 9.60 -7.64
CA ASP A 112 -8.37 9.57 -7.00
C ASP A 112 -8.39 8.60 -5.80
N PRO A 113 -8.36 9.10 -4.55
CA PRO A 113 -8.32 8.24 -3.37
C PRO A 113 -9.57 7.34 -3.25
N TYR A 114 -10.72 7.76 -3.78
CA TYR A 114 -11.94 6.95 -3.75
C TYR A 114 -11.87 5.73 -4.68
N ALA A 115 -11.01 5.76 -5.70
CA ALA A 115 -10.74 4.60 -6.54
C ALA A 115 -9.51 3.80 -6.06
N VAL A 116 -8.48 4.50 -5.57
CA VAL A 116 -7.21 3.87 -5.15
C VAL A 116 -7.38 3.03 -3.90
N ILE A 117 -8.04 3.52 -2.84
CA ILE A 117 -8.13 2.79 -1.57
C ILE A 117 -8.88 1.45 -1.74
N PRO A 118 -10.07 1.40 -2.38
CA PRO A 118 -10.74 0.13 -2.62
C PRO A 118 -9.90 -0.82 -3.49
N ALA A 119 -9.22 -0.30 -4.51
CA ALA A 119 -8.35 -1.12 -5.34
C ALA A 119 -7.17 -1.71 -4.57
N GLN A 120 -6.53 -0.91 -3.73
CA GLN A 120 -5.42 -1.35 -2.90
C GLN A 120 -5.86 -2.44 -1.92
N CYS A 121 -6.99 -2.24 -1.22
CA CYS A 121 -7.53 -3.23 -0.29
C CYS A 121 -7.94 -4.52 -1.00
N ALA A 122 -8.66 -4.44 -2.13
CA ALA A 122 -9.09 -5.61 -2.88
C ALA A 122 -7.91 -6.45 -3.38
N VAL A 123 -6.88 -5.80 -3.94
CA VAL A 123 -5.68 -6.49 -4.41
C VAL A 123 -4.90 -7.10 -3.24
N LEU A 124 -4.75 -6.35 -2.15
CA LEU A 124 -4.07 -6.83 -0.95
C LEU A 124 -4.77 -8.08 -0.39
N SER A 125 -6.09 -8.05 -0.20
CA SER A 125 -6.83 -9.19 0.34
C SER A 125 -6.70 -10.43 -0.54
N GLU A 126 -6.86 -10.31 -1.86
CA GLU A 126 -6.75 -11.45 -2.78
C GLU A 126 -5.33 -12.02 -2.82
N LEU A 127 -4.32 -11.17 -3.04
CA LEU A 127 -2.94 -11.63 -3.12
C LEU A 127 -2.42 -12.15 -1.79
N ALA A 128 -2.84 -11.56 -0.67
CA ALA A 128 -2.51 -12.08 0.65
C ALA A 128 -3.07 -13.50 0.85
N ALA A 129 -4.31 -13.77 0.43
CA ALA A 129 -4.89 -15.10 0.51
C ALA A 129 -4.13 -16.14 -0.36
N GLU A 130 -3.48 -15.72 -1.45
CA GLU A 130 -2.61 -16.59 -2.25
C GLU A 130 -1.27 -16.91 -1.55
N VAL A 131 -0.70 -15.97 -0.79
CA VAL A 131 0.68 -16.06 -0.27
C VAL A 131 0.77 -16.38 1.23
N VAL A 132 -0.28 -16.07 2.00
CA VAL A 132 -0.38 -16.31 3.43
C VAL A 132 -1.17 -17.59 3.65
N ILE A 133 -0.45 -18.70 3.75
CA ILE A 133 -1.02 -20.05 3.83
C ILE A 133 -1.05 -20.60 5.26
N ASP A 134 -0.24 -20.01 6.15
CA ASP A 134 -0.10 -20.41 7.55
C ASP A 134 0.41 -19.24 8.40
N GLU A 135 0.50 -19.47 9.71
CA GLU A 135 0.98 -18.48 10.67
C GLU A 135 2.39 -17.97 10.35
N ALA A 136 3.29 -18.85 9.89
CA ALA A 136 4.68 -18.48 9.62
C ALA A 136 4.78 -17.53 8.43
N THR A 137 4.03 -17.81 7.35
CA THR A 137 3.95 -16.94 6.17
C THR A 137 3.22 -15.63 6.46
N LEU A 138 2.25 -15.63 7.38
CA LEU A 138 1.62 -14.40 7.89
C LEU A 138 2.62 -13.54 8.66
N GLU A 139 3.35 -14.11 9.61
CA GLU A 139 4.37 -13.39 10.38
C GLU A 139 5.45 -12.78 9.48
N GLU A 140 5.93 -13.54 8.49
CA GLU A 140 6.89 -13.05 7.50
C GLU A 140 6.29 -11.93 6.64
N PHE A 141 5.03 -12.07 6.19
CA PHE A 141 4.34 -11.04 5.42
C PHE A 141 4.17 -9.73 6.19
N ILE A 142 3.74 -9.82 7.46
CA ILE A 142 3.59 -8.65 8.34
C ILE A 142 4.94 -7.99 8.57
N LYS A 143 5.99 -8.78 8.83
CA LYS A 143 7.34 -8.25 9.01
C LYS A 143 7.83 -7.48 7.78
N ASP A 144 7.75 -8.07 6.59
CA ASP A 144 8.17 -7.42 5.36
C ASP A 144 7.39 -6.13 5.09
N SER A 145 6.10 -6.12 5.47
CA SER A 145 5.23 -4.96 5.36
C SER A 145 5.64 -3.86 6.34
N VAL A 146 5.99 -4.19 7.59
CA VAL A 146 6.52 -3.23 8.56
C VAL A 146 7.83 -2.64 8.07
N ASP A 147 8.78 -3.48 7.65
CA ASP A 147 10.08 -3.05 7.15
C ASP A 147 9.94 -2.09 5.96
N PHE A 148 9.01 -2.37 5.04
CA PHE A 148 8.72 -1.47 3.92
C PHE A 148 8.04 -0.18 4.37
N ALA A 149 7.05 -0.24 5.26
CA ALA A 149 6.32 0.93 5.75
C ALA A 149 7.25 1.91 6.47
N GLU A 150 8.16 1.41 7.30
CA GLU A 150 9.17 2.22 7.99
C GLU A 150 10.10 2.94 7.00
N GLN A 151 10.57 2.24 5.96
CA GLN A 151 11.39 2.83 4.91
C GLN A 151 10.63 3.91 4.14
N TRP A 152 9.37 3.63 3.80
CA TRP A 152 8.49 4.56 3.07
C TRP A 152 8.21 5.83 3.86
N VAL A 153 7.84 5.71 5.14
CA VAL A 153 7.63 6.85 6.04
C VAL A 153 8.92 7.65 6.21
N SER A 154 10.06 6.97 6.41
CA SER A 154 11.37 7.61 6.54
C SER A 154 11.74 8.43 5.30
N ALA A 155 11.46 7.92 4.09
CA ALA A 155 11.71 8.65 2.84
C ALA A 155 10.85 9.93 2.75
N ARG A 156 9.56 9.85 3.10
CA ARG A 156 8.65 11.02 3.13
C ARG A 156 9.06 12.06 4.17
N GLN A 157 9.55 11.62 5.31
CA GLN A 157 10.13 12.51 6.33
C GLN A 157 11.37 13.24 5.80
N GLY A 158 12.23 12.54 5.06
CA GLY A 158 13.39 13.14 4.39
C GLY A 158 12.99 14.25 3.41
N GLN A 159 12.04 13.94 2.51
CA GLN A 159 11.51 14.91 1.54
C GLN A 159 10.89 16.14 2.21
N THR A 160 10.14 15.94 3.29
CA THR A 160 9.52 17.05 4.05
C THR A 160 10.58 17.95 4.70
N ARG A 161 11.64 17.36 5.26
CA ARG A 161 12.77 18.12 5.84
C ARG A 161 13.53 18.92 4.79
N GLU A 162 13.78 18.33 3.62
CA GLU A 162 14.43 19.00 2.50
C GLU A 162 13.59 20.16 1.94
N ALA A 163 12.29 19.94 1.77
CA ALA A 163 11.33 20.97 1.36
C ALA A 163 11.14 22.09 2.41
N ALA A 164 11.54 21.87 3.67
CA ALA A 164 11.51 22.87 4.74
C ALA A 164 12.86 23.61 4.92
N ALA A 165 13.96 23.12 4.32
CA ALA A 165 15.28 23.73 4.46
C ALA A 165 15.35 25.12 3.79
N PRO A 166 16.07 26.11 4.34
CA PRO A 166 16.23 27.42 3.72
C PRO A 166 16.91 27.33 2.35
N GLU A 167 16.54 28.24 1.43
CA GLU A 167 16.94 28.21 0.01
C GLU A 167 18.46 28.21 -0.22
N SER A 168 19.23 28.73 0.74
CA SER A 168 20.70 28.71 0.75
C SER A 168 21.32 27.32 0.92
N VAL A 169 20.57 26.38 1.52
CA VAL A 169 21.01 24.98 1.73
C VAL A 169 20.66 24.11 0.53
N ARG A 170 19.50 24.35 -0.11
CA ARG A 170 19.06 23.62 -1.32
C ARG A 170 20.02 23.83 -2.50
N ARG A 171 20.49 25.06 -2.70
CA ARG A 171 21.41 25.40 -3.81
C ARG A 171 22.82 24.78 -3.71
N ASN A 172 23.24 24.29 -2.55
CA ASN A 172 24.55 23.65 -2.36
C ASN A 172 24.54 22.14 -2.58
N ALA A 173 23.36 21.52 -2.78
CA ALA A 173 23.26 20.08 -3.06
C ALA A 173 23.30 19.75 -4.57
N ASP A 174 23.03 20.74 -5.43
CA ASP A 174 23.01 20.62 -6.90
C ASP A 174 24.31 21.12 -7.58
N ALA A 175 25.38 21.35 -6.83
CA ALA A 175 26.69 21.84 -7.30
C ALA A 175 27.82 20.85 -7.01
#